data_AF-A0A447NN82-F1
#
_entry.id   AF-A0A447NN82-F1
#
_cell.length_a   1.000
_cell.length_b   1.000
_cell.length_c   1.000
_cell.angle_alpha   90.00
_cell.angle_beta   90.00
_cell.angle_gamma   90.00
#
_symmetry.space_group_name_H-M   'P 1'
#
loop_
_entity.id
_entity.type
_entity.pdbx_description
1 polymer ?
#
loop_
_entity_poly.entity_id
_entity_poly.type
_entity_poly.pdbx_seq_one_letter_code
_entity_poly.pdbx_strand_id
1 'polypeptide(L)' 'MNKERIIQEFVPGKQVTLAHLIAHPGEELAKRSAFPMLVRLAL' A
#
# COMPACT_ATOMS: atom_id res chain seq x y z
N MET A 1 27.13 -26.43 -14.07
CA MET A 1 26.78 -25.09 -14.58
C MET A 1 27.20 -24.07 -13.54
N ASN A 2 28.19 -23.25 -13.85
CA ASN A 2 28.55 -22.12 -12.99
C ASN A 2 27.55 -20.99 -13.24
N LYS A 3 27.09 -20.34 -12.16
CA LYS A 3 26.22 -19.17 -12.29
C LYS A 3 27.03 -18.02 -12.90
N GLU A 4 26.46 -17.42 -13.94
CA GLU A 4 27.02 -16.23 -14.56
C GLU A 4 26.87 -15.04 -13.59
N ARG A 5 27.92 -14.22 -13.50
CA ARG A 5 27.94 -13.04 -12.63
C ARG A 5 27.68 -11.80 -13.48
N ILE A 6 26.76 -10.95 -13.01
CA ILE A 6 26.40 -9.70 -13.66
C ILE A 6 26.50 -8.59 -12.63
N ILE A 7 27.06 -7.44 -13.02
CA ILE A 7 27.04 -6.22 -12.21
C ILE A 7 25.75 -5.47 -12.56
N GLN A 8 24.92 -5.18 -11.57
CA GLN A 8 23.66 -4.47 -11.76
C GLN A 8 23.51 -3.41 -10.68
N GLU A 9 23.29 -2.17 -11.12
CA GLU A 9 22.94 -1.05 -10.26
C GLU A 9 21.44 -0.80 -10.42
N PHE A 10 20.69 -0.99 -9.34
CA PHE A 10 19.26 -0.73 -9.33
C PHE A 10 18.98 0.73 -9.00
N VAL A 11 18.19 1.38 -9.86
CA VAL A 11 17.71 2.74 -9.63
C VAL A 11 16.19 2.72 -9.45
N PRO A 12 15.64 3.53 -8.53
CA PRO A 12 14.20 3.61 -8.35
C PRO A 12 13.54 4.29 -9.56
N GLY A 13 12.51 3.66 -10.11
CA GLY A 13 11.64 4.27 -11.11
C GLY A 13 10.61 5.22 -10.49
N LYS A 14 10.00 6.06 -11.32
CA LYS A 14 8.85 6.90 -10.92
C LYS A 14 7.55 6.21 -11.36
N GLN A 15 7.07 5.26 -10.56
CA GLN A 15 5.88 4.47 -10.89
C GLN A 15 4.83 4.54 -9.78
N VAL A 16 3.56 4.64 -10.17
CA VAL A 16 2.42 4.36 -9.29
C VAL A 16 2.08 2.87 -9.43
N THR A 17 2.24 2.12 -8.35
CA THR A 17 2.01 0.66 -8.34
C THR A 17 0.57 0.30 -8.02
N LEU A 18 -0.10 1.09 -7.18
CA LEU A 18 -1.48 0.86 -6.77
C LEU A 18 -2.16 2.21 -6.54
N ALA A 19 -3.38 2.34 -7.06
CA ALA A 19 -4.28 3.45 -6.78
C ALA A 19 -5.69 2.88 -6.62
N HIS A 20 -6.09 2.64 -5.37
CA HIS A 20 -7.36 2.00 -5.06
C HIS A 20 -8.10 2.73 -3.94
N LEU A 21 -9.42 2.85 -4.08
CA LEU A 21 -10.30 3.50 -3.11
C LEU A 21 -11.19 2.45 -2.43
N ILE A 22 -11.23 2.49 -1.11
CA ILE A 22 -12.14 1.68 -0.29
C ILE A 22 -13.14 2.63 0.36
N ALA A 23 -14.35 2.73 -0.19
CA ALA A 23 -15.36 3.71 0.26
C ALA A 23 -16.02 3.33 1.60
N HIS A 24 -16.18 2.03 1.87
CA HIS A 24 -16.82 1.52 3.09
C HIS A 24 -15.97 0.40 3.69
N PRO A 25 -14.82 0.74 4.30
CA PRO A 25 -14.01 -0.27 4.98
C PRO A 25 -14.80 -0.83 6.17
N GLY A 26 -14.86 -2.15 6.29
CA GLY A 26 -15.44 -2.80 7.47
C GLY A 26 -14.65 -2.46 8.73
N GLU A 27 -15.27 -2.64 9.90
CA GLU A 27 -14.64 -2.24 11.18
C GLU A 27 -13.30 -2.92 11.44
N GLU A 28 -13.14 -4.19 11.05
CA GLU A 28 -11.89 -4.94 11.26
C GLU A 28 -10.75 -4.37 10.41
N LEU A 29 -11.03 -4.05 9.14
CA LEU A 29 -10.08 -3.39 8.25
C LEU A 29 -9.73 -1.98 8.76
N ALA A 30 -10.73 -1.21 9.21
CA ALA A 30 -10.52 0.12 9.75
C ALA A 30 -9.66 0.09 11.02
N LYS A 31 -9.95 -0.81 11.96
CA LYS A 31 -9.19 -1.00 13.22
C LYS A 31 -7.74 -1.43 12.96
N ARG A 32 -7.51 -2.25 11.94
CA ARG A 32 -6.18 -2.74 11.58
C ARG A 32 -5.37 -1.73 10.76
N SER A 33 -6.05 -0.88 9.99
CA SER A 33 -5.42 0.25 9.32
C SER A 33 -5.07 1.34 10.34
N ALA A 34 -3.98 2.07 10.11
CA ALA A 34 -3.57 3.16 11.00
C ALA A 34 -4.48 4.41 10.90
N PHE A 35 -5.59 4.32 10.16
CA PHE A 35 -6.53 5.42 9.99
C PHE A 35 -7.66 5.30 11.02
N PRO A 36 -7.76 6.24 11.98
CA PRO A 36 -8.92 6.28 12.85
C PRO A 36 -10.16 6.58 12.00
N MET A 37 -11.14 5.68 12.06
CA MET A 37 -12.46 5.92 11.47
C MET A 37 -13.01 7.19 12.11
N LEU A 38 -13.17 8.26 11.33
CA LEU A 38 -13.84 9.48 11.79
C LEU A 38 -15.26 9.08 12.18
N VAL A 39 -15.47 8.93 13.49
CA VAL A 39 -16.77 8.65 14.07
C VAL A 39 -17.72 9.73 13.57
N ARG A 40 -18.79 9.28 12.92
CA ARG A 40 -19.90 10.05 12.37
C ARG A 40 -20.13 11.33 13.17
N LEU A 41 -20.10 12.47 12.49
CA LEU A 41 -20.75 13.68 12.97
C LEU A 41 -22.23 13.30 13.15
N ALA A 42 -22.66 13.12 14.39
CA ALA A 42 -24.08 13.01 14.70
C ALA A 42 -24.69 14.39 14.42
N LEU A 43 -25.52 14.46 13.38
CA LEU A 43 -26.58 15.47 13.27
C LEU A 43 -27.84 14.87 13.92
#